data_AF-A0A9P9PSF0-F1
#
_entry.id   AF-A0A9P9PSF0-F1
#
_cell.length_a   1.000
_cell.length_b   1.000
_cell.length_c   1.000
_cell.angle_alpha   90.00
_cell.angle_beta   90.00
_cell.angle_gamma   90.00
#
_symmetry.space_group_name_H-M   'P 1'
#
loop_
_entity.id
_entity.type
_entity.pdbx_description
1 polymer ?
#
loop_
_entity_poly.entity_id
_entity_poly.type
_entity_poly.pdbx_seq_one_letter_code
_entity_poly.pdbx_strand_id
1 'polypeptide(L)'
;MPLPAIISEYFSSHFHANEEAGQELENRNASRTQSARSQQIIADITAGVSICSICTDPVALGAGAMFNIWHCKQCYNVYHYNCAKSWEVESTHNHSFPWLGMPAWKCPTCSAPQTAIRGPYCWCGRQEHLLNPMGNPNSCGNICASFGKCAHDMNRFCVENCHPGPCKYPCNAECPRGPISPPRPPTAWDRLCGRVSQRSKGTVRKLVALWFGMAVVYGALGAFLYYHIRWWTMPYEYPNFEGRLETFILIIPGLLALVGIAIMIINLGGETGAFLAAALNLNSSNRKRERTFGALFMWTFFVGLFTLVPLGIFGGPEIAWYRQMKDSCSGLNVRASMDGAWGRLAGRPATRFVVRELGTPESTDDEYYLSARVAPTSNISDDSFQYFHRLSYVGYETIYAVDVDIPNHQYRILNLDKEDTANRWLAYGSRQDSGFGTFQMKPILEEPQATSLRRGNFSAVDSAHQSVLIDDLNLVIIDLWGFIDNCNLEPFLRVFDVTDKKRFDLIPWEWTSKPHSQEVMRTASFGYGRQRLDMCIRPAEYNATQSLGEVTDQVARQLVPFAIIAAYRQRAFESNYRSFHC
;
A
#
# COMPACT_ATOMS: atom_id res chain seq x y z
N MET A 1 11.84 13.45 36.03
CA MET A 1 11.20 14.74 36.33
C MET A 1 9.69 14.58 36.20
N PRO A 2 8.92 14.60 37.30
CA PRO A 2 7.47 14.76 37.23
C PRO A 2 7.04 16.16 37.72
N LEU A 3 6.09 16.77 37.03
CA LEU A 3 5.43 18.02 37.42
C LEU A 3 4.22 17.74 38.34
N PRO A 4 3.92 18.61 39.32
CA PRO A 4 2.85 18.41 40.28
C PRO A 4 1.50 19.03 39.85
N ALA A 5 0.43 18.49 40.42
CA ALA A 5 -0.94 19.00 40.39
C ALA A 5 -1.16 20.05 41.49
N ILE A 6 -1.96 21.10 41.20
CA ILE A 6 -2.46 22.06 42.19
C ILE A 6 -3.97 22.32 41.99
N ILE A 7 -4.72 21.81 42.98
CA ILE A 7 -5.81 22.38 43.79
C ILE A 7 -7.07 22.98 43.11
N SER A 8 -8.19 22.34 43.45
CA SER A 8 -9.54 22.87 43.55
C SER A 8 -9.82 23.25 45.01
N GLU A 9 -10.41 24.42 45.28
CA GLU A 9 -11.36 24.63 46.38
C GLU A 9 -11.95 26.05 46.31
N TYR A 10 -13.29 26.16 46.29
CA TYR A 10 -14.12 26.99 47.19
C TYR A 10 -15.53 27.14 46.61
N PHE A 11 -16.52 26.52 47.25
CA PHE A 11 -17.57 27.24 47.99
C PHE A 11 -18.57 26.23 48.57
N SER A 12 -18.67 26.26 49.89
CA SER A 12 -19.72 25.63 50.67
C SER A 12 -20.48 26.75 51.37
N SER A 13 -21.81 26.78 51.29
CA SER A 13 -22.63 27.39 52.34
C SER A 13 -24.00 26.73 52.43
N HIS A 14 -24.14 25.96 53.50
CA HIS A 14 -25.31 25.76 54.36
C HIS A 14 -26.70 26.17 53.85
N PHE A 15 -27.59 25.18 53.78
CA PHE A 15 -29.00 25.32 54.15
C PHE A 15 -29.43 24.07 54.94
N HIS A 16 -29.77 24.26 56.21
CA HIS A 16 -30.37 23.27 57.10
C HIS A 16 -31.78 23.77 57.40
N ALA A 17 -32.83 23.09 56.93
CA ALA A 17 -34.18 23.17 57.49
C ALA A 17 -35.08 22.05 56.95
N ASN A 18 -35.47 21.17 57.88
CA ASN A 18 -36.76 20.46 57.98
C ASN A 18 -37.12 19.45 56.88
N GLU A 19 -36.63 18.23 57.07
CA GLU A 19 -36.87 17.03 56.25
C GLU A 19 -37.71 16.00 57.03
N GLU A 20 -38.92 16.36 57.49
CA GLU A 20 -39.84 15.36 58.10
C GLU A 20 -41.31 15.45 57.65
N ALA A 21 -41.71 16.47 56.87
CA ALA A 21 -43.10 16.60 56.42
C ALA A 21 -43.36 16.22 54.95
N GLY A 22 -42.32 15.92 54.16
CA GLY A 22 -42.43 15.70 52.70
C GLY A 22 -42.54 14.25 52.25
N GLN A 23 -42.10 13.27 53.05
CA GLN A 23 -41.99 11.87 52.62
C GLN A 23 -43.32 11.09 52.61
N GLU A 24 -44.36 11.54 53.31
CA GLU A 24 -45.66 10.86 53.32
C GLU A 24 -46.60 11.23 52.16
N LEU A 25 -46.37 12.37 51.50
CA LEU A 25 -47.25 12.84 50.40
C LEU A 25 -46.82 12.37 49.01
N GLU A 26 -45.52 12.15 48.75
CA GLU A 26 -45.05 11.77 47.41
C GLU A 26 -45.14 10.26 47.10
N ASN A 27 -45.12 9.40 48.12
CA ASN A 27 -45.33 7.95 47.94
C ASN A 27 -46.76 7.59 47.49
N ARG A 28 -47.72 8.53 47.56
CA ARG A 28 -49.12 8.28 47.16
C ARG A 28 -49.43 8.58 45.69
N ASN A 29 -48.66 9.45 45.02
CA ASN A 29 -49.06 9.96 43.69
C ASN A 29 -48.43 9.23 42.49
N ALA A 30 -47.19 8.73 42.59
CA ALA A 30 -46.59 7.92 41.51
C ALA A 30 -47.07 6.45 41.50
N SER A 31 -47.51 5.94 42.66
CA SER A 31 -47.94 4.54 42.82
C SER A 31 -49.35 4.27 42.27
N ARG A 32 -50.20 5.30 42.12
CA ARG A 32 -51.62 5.15 41.74
C ARG A 32 -51.88 5.13 40.22
N THR A 33 -51.00 5.70 39.40
CA THR A 33 -51.26 5.92 37.96
C THR A 33 -50.78 4.79 37.04
N GLN A 34 -49.76 4.00 37.43
CA GLN A 34 -49.22 2.93 36.58
C GLN A 34 -49.96 1.59 36.72
N SER A 35 -50.36 1.19 37.94
CA SER A 35 -51.27 0.04 38.11
C SER A 35 -52.66 0.33 37.55
N ALA A 36 -53.07 1.61 37.52
CA ALA A 36 -54.30 2.03 36.86
C ALA A 36 -54.27 1.75 35.35
N ARG A 37 -53.13 1.89 34.67
CA ARG A 37 -53.04 1.68 33.22
C ARG A 37 -53.15 0.20 32.83
N SER A 38 -52.53 -0.71 33.59
CA SER A 38 -52.67 -2.15 33.31
C SER A 38 -54.10 -2.62 33.56
N GLN A 39 -54.73 -2.15 34.64
CA GLN A 39 -56.15 -2.39 34.93
C GLN A 39 -57.07 -1.78 33.88
N GLN A 40 -56.76 -0.57 33.40
CA GLN A 40 -57.51 0.10 32.34
C GLN A 40 -57.43 -0.67 31.03
N ILE A 41 -56.26 -1.14 30.60
CA ILE A 41 -56.14 -1.95 29.37
C ILE A 41 -57.01 -3.22 29.48
N ILE A 42 -56.99 -3.91 30.63
CA ILE A 42 -57.83 -5.10 30.82
C ILE A 42 -59.32 -4.73 30.80
N ALA A 43 -59.70 -3.64 31.49
CA ALA A 43 -61.08 -3.15 31.50
C ALA A 43 -61.56 -2.76 30.11
N ASP A 44 -60.74 -2.05 29.33
CA ASP A 44 -61.05 -1.59 27.97
C ASP A 44 -61.24 -2.78 27.02
N ILE A 45 -60.44 -3.84 27.15
CA ILE A 45 -60.63 -5.05 26.34
C ILE A 45 -61.89 -5.81 26.80
N THR A 46 -62.12 -5.93 28.11
CA THR A 46 -63.29 -6.64 28.66
C THR A 46 -64.60 -5.92 28.31
N ALA A 47 -64.58 -4.60 28.27
CA ALA A 47 -65.70 -3.75 27.85
C ALA A 47 -65.88 -3.69 26.32
N GLY A 48 -64.98 -4.30 25.53
CA GLY A 48 -65.02 -4.26 24.07
C GLY A 48 -64.67 -2.90 23.45
N VAL A 49 -64.03 -2.01 24.21
CA VAL A 49 -63.64 -0.65 23.80
C VAL A 49 -62.29 -0.64 23.08
N SER A 50 -61.41 -1.62 23.37
CA SER A 50 -60.12 -1.75 22.70
C SER A 50 -60.29 -2.22 21.26
N ILE A 51 -60.07 -1.34 20.28
CA ILE A 51 -60.19 -1.64 18.85
C ILE A 51 -58.81 -1.92 18.26
N CYS A 52 -58.67 -3.00 17.48
CA CYS A 52 -57.46 -3.24 16.70
C CYS A 52 -57.39 -2.24 15.56
N SER A 53 -56.40 -1.34 15.56
CA SER A 53 -56.32 -0.29 14.52
C SER A 53 -55.92 -0.80 13.12
N ILE A 54 -55.75 -2.11 12.93
CA ILE A 54 -55.43 -2.74 11.64
C ILE A 54 -56.71 -3.25 10.97
N CYS A 55 -57.51 -4.06 11.66
CA CYS A 55 -58.78 -4.59 11.12
C CYS A 55 -60.02 -3.79 11.57
N THR A 56 -59.87 -2.84 12.49
CA THR A 56 -60.95 -2.04 13.10
C THR A 56 -61.98 -2.83 13.93
N ASP A 57 -61.77 -4.13 14.14
CA ASP A 57 -62.60 -4.96 15.00
C ASP A 57 -62.21 -4.82 16.48
N PRO A 58 -63.16 -4.99 17.42
CA PRO A 58 -62.84 -5.03 18.84
C PRO A 58 -61.93 -6.21 19.16
N VAL A 59 -60.92 -5.95 19.98
CA VAL A 59 -60.09 -6.99 20.58
C VAL A 59 -60.87 -7.55 21.75
N ALA A 60 -61.11 -8.85 21.75
CA ALA A 60 -61.84 -9.56 22.79
C ALA A 60 -60.94 -10.61 23.46
N LEU A 61 -61.28 -10.91 24.71
CA LEU A 61 -60.64 -11.96 25.49
C LEU A 61 -61.41 -13.26 25.28
N GLY A 62 -60.72 -14.34 24.96
CA GLY A 62 -61.35 -15.63 24.69
C GLY A 62 -60.34 -16.77 24.61
N ALA A 63 -60.85 -17.98 24.42
CA ALA A 63 -60.04 -19.18 24.26
C ALA A 63 -59.90 -19.54 22.77
N GLY A 64 -58.67 -19.74 22.31
CA GLY A 64 -58.35 -20.15 20.94
C GLY A 64 -57.50 -19.15 20.15
N ALA A 65 -56.96 -19.60 19.01
CA ALA A 65 -55.97 -18.86 18.23
C ALA A 65 -56.46 -17.50 17.71
N MET A 66 -57.76 -17.34 17.51
CA MET A 66 -58.38 -16.08 17.05
C MET A 66 -58.41 -14.99 18.11
N PHE A 67 -58.27 -15.34 19.39
CA PHE A 67 -58.22 -14.40 20.52
C PHE A 67 -56.78 -14.11 20.98
N ASN A 68 -55.78 -14.56 20.21
CA ASN A 68 -54.39 -14.25 20.50
C ASN A 68 -54.14 -12.75 20.30
N ILE A 69 -53.46 -12.15 21.28
CA ILE A 69 -53.25 -10.71 21.33
C ILE A 69 -51.77 -10.39 21.27
N TRP A 70 -51.43 -9.40 20.44
CA TRP A 70 -50.12 -8.76 20.45
C TRP A 70 -50.24 -7.32 20.95
N HIS A 71 -49.20 -6.80 21.60
CA HIS A 71 -49.17 -5.42 22.05
C HIS A 71 -47.81 -4.76 21.78
N CYS A 72 -47.85 -3.45 21.57
CA CYS A 72 -46.64 -2.67 21.41
C CYS A 72 -45.94 -2.47 22.76
N LYS A 73 -44.64 -2.77 22.84
CA LYS A 73 -43.86 -2.59 24.08
C LYS A 73 -43.67 -1.13 24.50
N GLN A 74 -43.96 -0.17 23.61
CA GLN A 74 -43.70 1.25 23.84
C GLN A 74 -44.97 2.06 24.09
N CYS A 75 -46.01 1.89 23.27
CA CYS A 75 -47.30 2.57 23.49
C CYS A 75 -48.36 1.71 24.16
N TYR A 76 -48.11 0.40 24.33
CA TYR A 76 -49.02 -0.56 24.95
C TYR A 76 -50.39 -0.69 24.24
N ASN A 77 -50.50 -0.22 23.00
CA ASN A 77 -51.71 -0.46 22.21
C ASN A 77 -51.79 -1.94 21.81
N VAL A 78 -53.03 -2.45 21.73
CA VAL A 78 -53.35 -3.87 21.64
C VAL A 78 -53.94 -4.19 20.26
N TYR A 79 -53.56 -5.34 19.71
CA TYR A 79 -53.96 -5.79 18.38
C TYR A 79 -54.25 -7.29 18.40
N HIS A 80 -55.06 -7.78 17.46
CA HIS A 80 -55.07 -9.20 17.17
C HIS A 80 -53.69 -9.63 16.66
N TYR A 81 -53.22 -10.77 17.16
CA TYR A 81 -51.90 -11.31 16.81
C TYR A 81 -51.72 -11.45 15.30
N ASN A 82 -52.71 -11.99 14.60
CA ASN A 82 -52.67 -12.21 13.15
C ASN A 82 -52.59 -10.90 12.36
N CYS A 83 -53.26 -9.85 12.84
CA CYS A 83 -53.19 -8.51 12.23
C CYS A 83 -51.79 -7.93 12.37
N ALA A 84 -51.22 -7.97 13.59
CA ALA A 84 -49.85 -7.50 13.83
C ALA A 84 -48.81 -8.31 13.03
N LYS A 85 -49.00 -9.63 12.90
CA LYS A 85 -48.12 -10.51 12.13
C LYS A 85 -48.17 -10.22 10.63
N SER A 86 -49.36 -10.01 10.08
CA SER A 86 -49.52 -9.63 8.68
C SER A 86 -48.88 -8.27 8.39
N TRP A 87 -49.05 -7.31 9.30
CA TRP A 87 -48.43 -6.00 9.21
C TRP A 87 -46.89 -6.04 9.26
N GLU A 88 -46.30 -6.90 10.11
CA GLU A 88 -44.86 -7.16 10.11
C GLU A 88 -44.38 -7.67 8.74
N VAL A 89 -45.06 -8.66 8.17
CA VAL A 89 -44.66 -9.26 6.87
C VAL A 89 -44.76 -8.23 5.75
N GLU A 90 -45.85 -7.47 5.68
CA GLU A 90 -46.04 -6.45 4.65
C GLU A 90 -45.05 -5.28 4.77
N SER A 91 -44.79 -4.83 6.00
CA SER A 91 -43.84 -3.75 6.25
C SER A 91 -42.38 -4.15 5.99
N THR A 92 -42.03 -5.42 6.17
CA THR A 92 -40.68 -5.93 5.87
C THR A 92 -40.48 -6.24 4.39
N HIS A 93 -41.50 -6.70 3.68
CA HIS A 93 -41.42 -7.00 2.24
C HIS A 93 -41.13 -5.75 1.38
N ASN A 94 -41.52 -4.57 1.84
CA ASN A 94 -41.25 -3.28 1.17
C ASN A 94 -39.85 -2.68 1.46
N HIS A 95 -38.95 -3.39 2.14
CA HIS A 95 -37.61 -2.91 2.49
C HIS A 95 -36.47 -3.81 1.95
N SER A 96 -35.78 -3.31 0.92
CA SER A 96 -34.81 -4.05 0.09
C SER A 96 -33.40 -4.32 0.67
N PHE A 97 -33.17 -4.20 1.98
CA PHE A 97 -31.80 -4.36 2.54
C PHE A 97 -31.72 -5.13 3.87
N PRO A 98 -31.85 -6.47 3.84
CA PRO A 98 -31.69 -7.33 5.03
C PRO A 98 -30.24 -7.44 5.56
N TRP A 99 -29.22 -7.10 4.76
CA TRP A 99 -27.79 -7.27 5.10
C TRP A 99 -27.35 -6.44 6.32
N LEU A 100 -27.94 -5.27 6.59
CA LEU A 100 -27.55 -4.42 7.73
C LEU A 100 -28.02 -4.89 9.11
N GLY A 101 -28.62 -6.08 9.23
CA GLY A 101 -28.96 -6.68 10.53
C GLY A 101 -30.09 -5.98 11.31
N MET A 102 -30.94 -5.19 10.66
CA MET A 102 -32.05 -4.48 11.31
C MET A 102 -33.43 -4.86 10.73
N PRO A 103 -34.10 -5.90 11.25
CA PRO A 103 -35.52 -6.14 10.97
C PRO A 103 -36.35 -5.48 12.08
N ALA A 104 -36.60 -4.18 11.96
CA ALA A 104 -37.53 -3.47 12.84
C ALA A 104 -38.75 -2.98 12.03
N TRP A 105 -39.86 -3.72 12.10
CA TRP A 105 -41.15 -3.22 11.63
C TRP A 105 -41.66 -2.13 12.58
N LYS A 106 -42.56 -1.25 12.12
CA LYS A 106 -43.05 -0.12 12.93
C LYS A 106 -44.46 -0.38 13.47
N CYS A 107 -44.67 -0.08 14.74
CA CYS A 107 -46.01 -0.10 15.36
C CYS A 107 -46.98 0.83 14.59
N PRO A 108 -48.19 0.38 14.21
CA PRO A 108 -49.16 1.21 13.48
C PRO A 108 -49.56 2.49 14.21
N THR A 109 -49.69 2.44 15.54
CA THR A 109 -50.13 3.60 16.34
C THR A 109 -49.01 4.59 16.68
N CYS A 110 -47.84 4.10 17.13
CA CYS A 110 -46.78 4.99 17.63
C CYS A 110 -45.53 5.08 16.75
N SER A 111 -45.50 4.36 15.62
CA SER A 111 -44.35 4.27 14.70
C SER A 111 -43.04 3.78 15.32
N ALA A 112 -43.04 3.33 16.57
CA ALA A 112 -41.87 2.82 17.25
C ALA A 112 -41.36 1.52 16.60
N PRO A 113 -40.04 1.37 16.41
CA PRO A 113 -39.45 0.14 15.90
C PRO A 113 -39.73 -1.03 16.85
N GLN A 114 -40.25 -2.12 16.31
CA GLN A 114 -40.57 -3.35 17.03
C GLN A 114 -39.65 -4.48 16.61
N THR A 115 -39.45 -5.45 17.50
CA THR A 115 -38.75 -6.70 17.20
C THR A 115 -39.68 -7.67 16.47
N ALA A 116 -39.08 -8.63 15.75
CA ALA A 116 -39.85 -9.61 15.00
C ALA A 116 -40.85 -10.37 15.89
N ILE A 117 -42.07 -10.57 15.40
CA ILE A 117 -43.12 -11.25 16.17
C ILE A 117 -42.86 -12.76 16.11
N ARG A 118 -42.38 -13.33 17.21
CA ARG A 118 -41.99 -14.75 17.29
C ARG A 118 -43.17 -15.72 17.49
N GLY A 119 -44.29 -15.25 18.07
CA GLY A 119 -45.41 -16.11 18.48
C GLY A 119 -46.43 -15.35 19.33
N PRO A 120 -47.62 -15.91 19.59
CA PRO A 120 -48.62 -15.36 20.49
C PRO A 120 -48.21 -15.60 21.95
N TYR A 121 -47.33 -14.75 22.47
CA TYR A 121 -46.83 -14.86 23.84
C TYR A 121 -47.71 -14.11 24.85
N CYS A 122 -47.58 -14.48 26.13
CA CYS A 122 -48.05 -13.69 27.27
C CYS A 122 -47.64 -12.22 27.16
N TRP A 123 -48.31 -11.35 27.94
CA TRP A 123 -47.87 -9.96 28.11
C TRP A 123 -46.37 -9.83 28.44
N CYS A 124 -45.82 -10.82 29.16
CA CYS A 124 -44.43 -10.92 29.54
C CYS A 124 -43.45 -11.45 28.47
N GLY A 125 -43.93 -12.01 27.35
CA GLY A 125 -43.11 -12.64 26.32
C GLY A 125 -42.49 -14.00 26.65
N ARG A 126 -42.79 -14.63 27.80
CA ARG A 126 -42.14 -15.89 28.25
C ARG A 126 -42.83 -17.19 27.84
N GLN A 127 -44.16 -17.19 27.76
CA GLN A 127 -44.94 -18.40 27.47
C GLN A 127 -45.88 -18.15 26.31
N GLU A 128 -45.96 -19.11 25.40
CA GLU A 128 -46.86 -19.08 24.24
C GLU A 128 -48.26 -19.59 24.63
N HIS A 129 -49.30 -18.91 24.14
CA HIS A 129 -50.70 -19.19 24.52
C HIS A 129 -51.25 -20.50 23.98
N LEU A 130 -50.61 -21.12 23.00
CA LEU A 130 -51.04 -22.39 22.43
C LEU A 130 -50.94 -23.57 23.42
N LEU A 131 -50.24 -23.39 24.54
CA LEU A 131 -49.88 -24.48 25.45
C LEU A 131 -50.70 -24.53 26.75
N ASN A 132 -51.58 -23.56 27.06
CA ASN A 132 -52.34 -23.60 28.31
C ASN A 132 -53.61 -22.71 28.27
N PRO A 133 -54.84 -23.25 28.35
CA PRO A 133 -56.06 -22.46 28.51
C PRO A 133 -56.11 -21.90 29.95
N MET A 134 -55.44 -20.77 30.18
CA MET A 134 -55.39 -20.14 31.51
C MET A 134 -56.50 -19.11 31.70
N GLY A 135 -57.10 -19.09 32.89
CA GLY A 135 -58.24 -18.24 33.27
C GLY A 135 -57.96 -16.74 33.39
N ASN A 136 -56.82 -16.23 32.90
CA ASN A 136 -56.52 -14.79 32.86
C ASN A 136 -56.08 -14.38 31.44
N PRO A 137 -56.71 -13.39 30.81
CA PRO A 137 -56.58 -13.20 29.38
C PRO A 137 -55.18 -12.75 28.96
N ASN A 138 -54.58 -13.52 28.05
CA ASN A 138 -53.24 -13.29 27.51
C ASN A 138 -52.11 -13.22 28.58
N SER A 139 -52.35 -13.70 29.81
CA SER A 139 -51.39 -13.72 30.93
C SER A 139 -50.88 -15.15 31.20
N CYS A 140 -49.61 -15.30 31.58
CA CYS A 140 -49.05 -16.62 31.89
C CYS A 140 -49.28 -17.09 33.35
N GLY A 141 -50.00 -16.31 34.16
CA GLY A 141 -50.24 -16.60 35.59
C GLY A 141 -49.01 -16.50 36.51
N ASN A 142 -47.79 -16.51 35.95
CA ASN A 142 -46.54 -16.34 36.69
C ASN A 142 -46.17 -14.87 36.90
N ILE A 143 -45.21 -14.61 37.80
CA ILE A 143 -44.57 -13.30 37.96
C ILE A 143 -43.97 -12.85 36.63
N CYS A 144 -44.19 -11.59 36.23
CA CYS A 144 -43.80 -11.00 34.96
C CYS A 144 -42.29 -11.03 34.73
N ALA A 145 -41.48 -10.76 35.77
CA ALA A 145 -40.00 -10.70 35.81
C ALA A 145 -39.33 -10.24 34.51
N SER A 146 -39.99 -9.32 33.81
CA SER A 146 -39.35 -8.55 32.76
C SER A 146 -38.17 -7.83 33.39
N PHE A 147 -37.05 -7.79 32.69
CA PHE A 147 -35.87 -7.07 33.11
C PHE A 147 -35.98 -5.60 32.71
N GLY A 148 -35.64 -4.70 33.61
CA GLY A 148 -35.60 -3.27 33.31
C GLY A 148 -34.90 -2.50 34.40
N LYS A 149 -35.12 -1.19 34.42
CA LYS A 149 -34.44 -0.29 35.35
C LYS A 149 -35.43 0.33 36.33
N CYS A 150 -35.05 0.40 37.60
CA CYS A 150 -35.81 1.17 38.58
C CYS A 150 -35.60 2.68 38.38
N ALA A 151 -36.29 3.51 39.16
CA ALA A 151 -36.18 4.98 39.11
C ALA A 151 -34.75 5.51 39.37
N HIS A 152 -33.87 4.68 39.95
CA HIS A 152 -32.45 4.98 40.20
C HIS A 152 -31.51 4.35 39.14
N ASP A 153 -32.04 3.99 37.96
CA ASP A 153 -31.30 3.42 36.82
C ASP A 153 -30.61 2.06 37.10
N MET A 154 -30.95 1.39 38.21
CA MET A 154 -30.43 0.06 38.53
C MET A 154 -31.29 -1.06 37.94
N ASN A 155 -30.62 -2.11 37.49
CA ASN A 155 -31.23 -3.30 36.90
C ASN A 155 -32.07 -4.06 37.93
N ARG A 156 -33.36 -4.24 37.64
CA ARG A 156 -34.35 -4.92 38.49
C ARG A 156 -35.32 -5.74 37.65
N PHE A 157 -36.05 -6.63 38.31
CA PHE A 157 -37.08 -7.47 37.70
C PHE A 157 -38.47 -7.03 38.14
N CYS A 158 -39.45 -7.13 37.23
CA CYS A 158 -40.85 -6.90 37.58
C CYS A 158 -41.36 -8.00 38.53
N VAL A 159 -41.89 -7.61 39.69
CA VAL A 159 -42.41 -8.54 40.71
C VAL A 159 -43.92 -8.77 40.62
N GLU A 160 -44.61 -8.04 39.75
CA GLU A 160 -46.05 -8.20 39.56
C GLU A 160 -46.35 -9.45 38.71
N ASN A 161 -47.54 -10.03 38.87
CA ASN A 161 -48.03 -11.09 37.98
C ASN A 161 -48.06 -10.59 36.53
N CYS A 162 -47.92 -11.48 35.55
CA CYS A 162 -47.93 -11.12 34.13
C CYS A 162 -49.12 -10.21 33.80
N HIS A 163 -48.81 -8.97 33.41
CA HIS A 163 -49.74 -7.87 33.26
C HIS A 163 -49.49 -7.12 31.92
N PRO A 164 -50.52 -6.50 31.32
CA PRO A 164 -50.33 -5.56 30.22
C PRO A 164 -49.76 -4.23 30.72
N GLY A 165 -49.18 -3.44 29.82
CA GLY A 165 -48.68 -2.10 30.16
C GLY A 165 -47.25 -2.08 30.74
N PRO A 166 -46.80 -0.91 31.25
CA PRO A 166 -45.45 -0.73 31.76
C PRO A 166 -45.20 -1.56 33.02
N CYS A 167 -44.04 -2.23 33.10
CA CYS A 167 -43.61 -2.98 34.28
C CYS A 167 -43.23 -2.06 35.45
N LYS A 168 -43.59 -2.47 36.67
CA LYS A 168 -43.14 -1.83 37.91
C LYS A 168 -41.87 -2.49 38.44
N TYR A 169 -40.82 -1.70 38.62
CA TYR A 169 -39.52 -2.15 39.13
C TYR A 169 -39.34 -1.65 40.58
N PRO A 170 -39.60 -2.47 41.60
CA PRO A 170 -39.48 -2.03 42.99
C PRO A 170 -38.02 -1.67 43.33
N CYS A 171 -37.85 -0.60 44.09
CA CYS A 171 -36.58 -0.24 44.71
C CYS A 171 -36.41 -1.01 46.03
N ASN A 172 -35.21 -1.48 46.32
CA ASN A 172 -34.83 -2.04 47.62
C ASN A 172 -33.83 -1.11 48.33
N ALA A 173 -33.40 -1.48 49.55
CA ALA A 173 -32.48 -0.69 50.36
C ALA A 173 -31.08 -0.48 49.74
N GLU A 174 -30.74 -1.18 48.65
CA GLU A 174 -29.48 -1.03 47.92
C GLU A 174 -29.52 0.13 46.89
N CYS A 175 -30.68 0.76 46.69
CA CYS A 175 -30.79 1.90 45.78
C CYS A 175 -30.11 3.16 46.35
N PRO A 176 -29.31 3.91 45.55
CA PRO A 176 -28.75 5.18 45.99
C PRO A 176 -29.87 6.13 46.41
N ARG A 177 -29.78 6.72 47.61
CA ARG A 177 -30.70 7.77 48.05
C ARG A 177 -30.40 9.04 47.25
N GLY A 178 -31.17 9.32 46.21
CA GLY A 178 -30.99 10.52 45.38
C GLY A 178 -32.10 10.72 44.36
N PRO A 179 -32.30 11.95 43.85
CA PRO A 179 -33.42 12.31 42.99
C PRO A 179 -33.39 11.59 41.63
N ILE A 180 -34.59 11.32 41.12
CA ILE A 180 -34.87 10.59 39.88
C ILE A 180 -34.14 11.23 38.69
N SER A 181 -33.36 10.44 37.94
CA SER A 181 -32.63 10.93 36.77
C SER A 181 -33.60 11.25 35.62
N PRO A 182 -33.63 12.50 35.08
CA PRO A 182 -34.46 12.81 33.92
C PRO A 182 -33.98 12.05 32.67
N PRO A 183 -34.84 11.87 31.64
CA PRO A 183 -34.47 11.19 30.41
C PRO A 183 -33.20 11.80 29.81
N ARG A 184 -32.25 10.94 29.45
CA ARG A 184 -30.94 11.35 28.94
C ARG A 184 -31.13 12.25 27.71
N PRO A 185 -30.60 13.50 27.71
CA PRO A 185 -30.69 14.34 26.54
C PRO A 185 -29.98 13.67 25.35
N PRO A 186 -30.51 13.78 24.13
CA PRO A 186 -29.94 13.13 22.96
C PRO A 186 -28.50 13.59 22.78
N THR A 187 -27.60 12.61 22.64
CA THR A 187 -26.18 12.86 22.45
C THR A 187 -25.95 13.63 21.14
N ALA A 188 -24.78 14.23 20.99
CA ALA A 188 -24.39 14.86 19.73
C ALA A 188 -24.49 13.87 18.55
N TRP A 189 -24.23 12.58 18.83
CA TRP A 189 -24.35 11.49 17.87
C TRP A 189 -25.79 11.18 17.48
N ASP A 190 -26.72 11.12 18.45
CA ASP A 190 -28.14 10.89 18.17
C ASP A 190 -28.73 11.99 17.28
N ARG A 191 -28.32 13.25 17.55
CA ARG A 191 -28.69 14.41 16.72
C ARG A 191 -28.08 14.38 15.33
N LEU A 192 -26.87 13.82 15.19
CA LEU A 192 -26.24 13.63 13.88
C LEU A 192 -26.94 12.54 13.08
N CYS A 193 -27.15 11.36 13.68
CA CYS A 193 -27.84 10.23 13.05
C CYS A 193 -29.26 10.60 12.65
N GLY A 194 -29.99 11.33 13.52
CA GLY A 194 -31.31 11.86 13.20
C GLY A 194 -31.29 12.73 11.93
N ARG A 195 -30.35 13.69 11.85
CA ARG A 195 -30.20 14.56 10.67
C ARG A 195 -29.81 13.81 9.40
N VAL A 196 -28.93 12.81 9.51
CA VAL A 196 -28.53 11.97 8.38
C VAL A 196 -29.71 11.11 7.91
N SER A 197 -30.50 10.55 8.83
CA SER A 197 -31.67 9.71 8.48
C SER A 197 -32.84 10.48 7.85
N GLN A 198 -32.95 11.78 8.15
CA GLN A 198 -33.96 12.67 7.57
C GLN A 198 -33.63 13.14 6.15
N ARG A 199 -32.40 12.93 5.67
CA ARG A 199 -32.00 13.30 4.30
C ARG A 199 -32.71 12.41 3.28
N SER A 200 -32.95 12.98 2.09
CA SER A 200 -33.58 12.25 1.00
C SER A 200 -32.72 11.03 0.63
N LYS A 201 -33.37 9.88 0.44
CA LYS A 201 -32.72 8.64 0.00
C LYS A 201 -31.93 8.86 -1.31
N GLY A 202 -32.36 9.81 -2.14
CA GLY A 202 -31.69 10.18 -3.39
C GLY A 202 -30.28 10.74 -3.18
N THR A 203 -30.08 11.66 -2.23
CA THR A 203 -28.76 12.26 -1.99
C THR A 203 -27.75 11.23 -1.46
N VAL A 204 -28.19 10.36 -0.54
CA VAL A 204 -27.34 9.29 0.00
C VAL A 204 -26.96 8.30 -1.10
N ARG A 205 -27.92 7.85 -1.92
CA ARG A 205 -27.64 6.95 -3.06
C ARG A 205 -26.66 7.56 -4.06
N LYS A 206 -26.80 8.84 -4.39
CA LYS A 206 -25.87 9.55 -5.28
C LYS A 206 -24.45 9.56 -4.71
N LEU A 207 -24.31 9.88 -3.42
CA LEU A 207 -23.00 9.91 -2.77
C LEU A 207 -22.35 8.53 -2.70
N VAL A 208 -23.12 7.49 -2.39
CA VAL A 208 -22.64 6.09 -2.43
C VAL A 208 -22.21 5.70 -3.84
N ALA A 209 -22.98 6.05 -4.88
CA ALA A 209 -22.62 5.77 -6.26
C ALA A 209 -21.33 6.47 -6.69
N LEU A 210 -21.13 7.74 -6.30
CA LEU A 210 -19.91 8.49 -6.61
C LEU A 210 -18.68 7.90 -5.91
N TRP A 211 -18.79 7.54 -4.62
CA TRP A 211 -17.70 6.87 -3.89
C TRP A 211 -17.38 5.48 -4.45
N PHE A 212 -18.41 4.72 -4.83
CA PHE A 212 -18.22 3.42 -5.48
C PHE A 212 -17.51 3.57 -6.83
N GLY A 213 -17.95 4.51 -7.67
CA GLY A 213 -17.28 4.82 -8.94
C GLY A 213 -15.82 5.24 -8.73
N MET A 214 -15.56 6.09 -7.73
CA MET A 214 -14.21 6.46 -7.34
C MET A 214 -13.36 5.25 -6.96
N ALA A 215 -13.90 4.34 -6.14
CA ALA A 215 -13.19 3.14 -5.72
C ALA A 215 -12.85 2.21 -6.90
N VAL A 216 -13.77 2.06 -7.86
CA VAL A 216 -13.52 1.29 -9.09
C VAL A 216 -12.41 1.93 -9.92
N VAL A 217 -12.47 3.24 -10.13
CA VAL A 217 -11.46 3.97 -10.92
C VAL A 217 -10.08 3.91 -10.25
N TYR A 218 -10.00 4.13 -8.93
CA TYR A 218 -8.73 4.03 -8.20
C TYR A 218 -8.21 2.60 -8.10
N GLY A 219 -9.09 1.60 -8.05
CA GLY A 219 -8.71 0.19 -8.13
C GLY A 219 -8.09 -0.17 -9.47
N ALA A 220 -8.72 0.27 -10.58
CA ALA A 220 -8.18 0.10 -11.93
C ALA A 220 -6.85 0.86 -12.10
N LEU A 221 -6.77 2.09 -11.59
CA LEU A 221 -5.53 2.87 -11.59
C LEU A 221 -4.43 2.21 -10.77
N GLY A 222 -4.75 1.63 -9.62
CA GLY A 222 -3.79 0.89 -8.78
C GLY A 222 -3.23 -0.33 -9.50
N ALA A 223 -4.09 -1.12 -10.16
CA ALA A 223 -3.65 -2.25 -11.00
C ALA A 223 -2.78 -1.77 -12.17
N PHE A 224 -3.19 -0.70 -12.83
CA PHE A 224 -2.42 -0.08 -13.90
C PHE A 224 -1.02 0.37 -13.43
N LEU A 225 -0.94 1.12 -12.32
CA LEU A 225 0.31 1.59 -11.74
C LEU A 225 1.21 0.43 -11.33
N TYR A 226 0.65 -0.67 -10.81
CA TYR A 226 1.41 -1.87 -10.48
C TYR A 226 2.14 -2.44 -11.71
N TYR A 227 1.43 -2.60 -12.84
CA TYR A 227 2.04 -3.10 -14.07
C TYR A 227 3.01 -2.09 -14.69
N HIS A 228 2.65 -0.81 -14.72
CA HIS A 228 3.52 0.29 -15.17
C HIS A 228 4.87 0.27 -14.44
N ILE A 229 4.84 0.23 -13.10
CA ILE A 229 6.04 0.14 -12.28
C ILE A 229 6.82 -1.14 -12.61
N ARG A 230 6.15 -2.29 -12.76
CA ARG A 230 6.81 -3.57 -13.03
C ARG A 230 7.51 -3.59 -14.38
N TRP A 231 6.88 -3.10 -15.44
CA TRP A 231 7.48 -3.01 -16.78
C TRP A 231 8.75 -2.14 -16.77
N TRP A 232 8.73 -1.02 -16.05
CA TRP A 232 9.89 -0.15 -15.90
C TRP A 232 10.99 -0.67 -14.97
N THR A 233 10.66 -1.55 -14.03
CA THR A 233 11.63 -2.07 -13.05
C THR A 233 12.18 -3.44 -13.41
N MET A 234 11.49 -4.20 -14.26
CA MET A 234 11.83 -5.56 -14.63
C MET A 234 11.89 -5.74 -16.15
N PRO A 235 12.73 -4.99 -16.88
CA PRO A 235 12.82 -5.12 -18.33
C PRO A 235 13.30 -6.52 -18.78
N TYR A 236 14.00 -7.25 -17.92
CA TYR A 236 14.39 -8.65 -18.16
C TYR A 236 13.20 -9.62 -18.19
N GLU A 237 12.09 -9.31 -17.51
CA GLU A 237 10.84 -10.11 -17.60
C GLU A 237 9.98 -9.69 -18.81
N TYR A 238 10.11 -8.42 -19.24
CA TYR A 238 9.24 -7.81 -20.26
C TYR A 238 10.04 -7.11 -21.38
N PRO A 239 10.95 -7.82 -22.09
CA PRO A 239 11.90 -7.20 -23.02
C PRO A 239 11.23 -6.55 -24.23
N ASN A 240 10.04 -7.03 -24.64
CA ASN A 240 9.30 -6.54 -25.81
C ASN A 240 8.45 -5.29 -25.53
N PHE A 241 8.40 -4.83 -24.27
CA PHE A 241 7.63 -3.64 -23.90
C PHE A 241 8.49 -2.39 -24.11
N GLU A 242 8.86 -2.12 -25.37
CA GLU A 242 9.68 -0.97 -25.73
C GLU A 242 8.88 0.34 -25.76
N GLY A 243 9.49 1.40 -25.21
CA GLY A 243 8.85 2.61 -24.70
C GLY A 243 8.00 3.45 -25.67
N ARG A 244 8.00 3.20 -26.99
CA ARG A 244 7.14 3.99 -27.91
C ARG A 244 5.67 3.60 -27.79
N LEU A 245 5.35 2.31 -27.78
CA LEU A 245 3.96 1.86 -27.66
C LEU A 245 3.38 2.26 -26.29
N GLU A 246 4.20 2.13 -25.26
CA GLU A 246 3.88 2.58 -23.91
C GLU A 246 3.65 4.09 -23.85
N THR A 247 4.55 4.92 -24.40
CA THR A 247 4.38 6.38 -24.43
C THR A 247 3.05 6.79 -25.09
N PHE A 248 2.68 6.17 -26.22
CA PHE A 248 1.42 6.48 -26.90
C PHE A 248 0.17 5.93 -26.17
N ILE A 249 0.24 4.73 -25.61
CA ILE A 249 -0.88 4.07 -24.92
C ILE A 249 -1.07 4.62 -23.50
N LEU A 250 -0.02 5.15 -22.86
CA LEU A 250 -0.09 5.66 -21.49
C LEU A 250 -0.31 7.16 -21.43
N ILE A 251 0.30 7.98 -22.31
CA ILE A 251 0.20 9.43 -22.19
C ILE A 251 -1.18 9.94 -22.59
N ILE A 252 -1.71 9.53 -23.75
CA ILE A 252 -2.99 10.09 -24.25
C ILE A 252 -4.17 9.60 -23.39
N PRO A 253 -4.37 8.28 -23.18
CA PRO A 253 -5.40 7.79 -22.26
C PRO A 253 -5.16 8.22 -20.81
N GLY A 254 -3.89 8.32 -20.37
CA GLY A 254 -3.56 8.78 -19.02
C GLY A 254 -3.93 10.25 -18.78
N LEU A 255 -3.68 11.14 -19.74
CA LEU A 255 -4.11 12.55 -19.67
C LEU A 255 -5.64 12.67 -19.66
N LEU A 256 -6.34 11.91 -20.51
CA LEU A 256 -7.81 11.86 -20.51
C LEU A 256 -8.35 11.31 -19.17
N ALA A 257 -7.72 10.28 -18.63
CA ALA A 257 -8.06 9.71 -17.32
C ALA A 257 -7.82 10.70 -16.19
N LEU A 258 -6.73 11.49 -16.23
CA LEU A 258 -6.46 12.54 -15.25
C LEU A 258 -7.55 13.63 -15.25
N VAL A 259 -7.99 14.08 -16.43
CA VAL A 259 -9.10 15.03 -16.55
C VAL A 259 -10.39 14.42 -16.00
N GLY A 260 -10.69 13.16 -16.35
CA GLY A 260 -11.85 12.44 -15.83
C GLY A 260 -11.84 12.29 -14.30
N ILE A 261 -10.70 11.92 -13.72
CA ILE A 261 -10.49 11.82 -12.27
C ILE A 261 -10.64 13.18 -11.61
N ALA A 262 -10.09 14.25 -12.19
CA ALA A 262 -10.24 15.61 -11.66
C ALA A 262 -11.70 16.04 -11.60
N ILE A 263 -12.46 15.84 -12.68
CA ILE A 263 -13.90 16.14 -12.73
C ILE A 263 -14.67 15.31 -11.69
N MET A 264 -14.36 14.01 -11.58
CA MET A 264 -14.98 13.13 -10.60
C MET A 264 -14.68 13.57 -9.16
N ILE A 265 -13.43 13.95 -8.86
CA ILE A 265 -13.00 14.45 -7.55
C ILE A 265 -13.72 15.75 -7.19
N ILE A 266 -13.81 16.71 -8.13
CA ILE A 266 -14.50 17.98 -7.92
C ILE A 266 -15.98 17.73 -7.60
N ASN A 267 -16.64 16.87 -8.37
CA ASN A 267 -18.05 16.52 -8.16
C ASN A 267 -18.26 15.79 -6.82
N LEU A 268 -17.43 14.79 -6.51
CA LEU A 268 -17.52 14.06 -5.25
C LEU A 268 -17.25 14.96 -4.05
N GLY A 269 -16.27 15.86 -4.15
CA GLY A 269 -15.93 16.81 -3.09
C GLY A 269 -17.03 17.84 -2.86
N GLY A 270 -17.65 18.35 -3.92
CA GLY A 270 -18.81 19.24 -3.83
C GLY A 270 -19.99 18.59 -3.12
N GLU A 271 -20.37 17.38 -3.54
CA GLU A 271 -21.50 16.63 -2.96
C GLU A 271 -21.22 16.20 -1.51
N THR A 272 -20.00 15.74 -1.22
CA THR A 272 -19.60 15.35 0.14
C THR A 272 -19.54 16.56 1.06
N GLY A 273 -19.00 17.68 0.59
CA GLY A 273 -18.97 18.94 1.34
C GLY A 273 -20.39 19.45 1.65
N ALA A 274 -21.29 19.44 0.66
CA ALA A 274 -22.69 19.82 0.86
C ALA A 274 -23.46 18.87 1.80
N PHE A 275 -23.13 17.58 1.76
CA PHE A 275 -23.67 16.58 2.70
C PHE A 275 -23.19 16.85 4.13
N LEU A 276 -21.88 16.97 4.34
CA LEU A 276 -21.28 17.20 5.65
C LEU A 276 -21.70 18.56 6.24
N ALA A 277 -21.73 19.62 5.44
CA ALA A 277 -22.16 20.94 5.87
C ALA A 277 -23.58 20.93 6.46
N ALA A 278 -24.50 20.18 5.85
CA ALA A 278 -25.84 20.04 6.41
C ALA A 278 -25.91 19.07 7.58
N ALA A 279 -25.22 17.92 7.50
CA ALA A 279 -25.21 16.93 8.57
C ALA A 279 -24.69 17.53 9.89
N LEU A 280 -23.69 18.41 9.80
CA LEU A 280 -23.08 19.10 10.93
C LEU A 280 -23.77 20.44 11.27
N ASN A 281 -24.77 20.86 10.50
CA ASN A 281 -25.44 22.16 10.62
C ASN A 281 -24.45 23.35 10.59
N LEU A 282 -23.53 23.32 9.62
CA LEU A 282 -22.53 24.37 9.38
C LEU A 282 -23.09 25.55 8.55
N ASN A 283 -24.34 25.46 8.08
CA ASN A 283 -25.00 26.54 7.35
C ASN A 283 -25.52 27.67 8.26
N SER A 284 -25.44 27.55 9.59
CA SER A 284 -25.78 28.64 10.50
C SER A 284 -24.79 29.80 10.36
N SER A 285 -25.26 31.05 10.32
CA SER A 285 -24.42 32.26 10.20
C SER A 285 -23.28 32.33 11.23
N ASN A 286 -23.53 31.81 12.44
CA ASN A 286 -22.56 31.80 13.54
C ASN A 286 -21.41 30.78 13.38
N ARG A 287 -21.39 29.94 12.33
CA ARG A 287 -20.37 28.88 12.13
C ARG A 287 -19.51 29.04 10.89
N LYS A 288 -19.30 30.30 10.47
CA LYS A 288 -18.51 30.62 9.26
C LYS A 288 -17.08 30.08 9.36
N ARG A 289 -16.45 30.14 10.55
CA ARG A 289 -15.06 29.68 10.77
C ARG A 289 -14.93 28.16 10.61
N GLU A 290 -15.84 27.40 11.23
CA GLU A 290 -15.87 25.93 11.14
C GLU A 290 -16.15 25.46 9.72
N ARG A 291 -17.03 26.17 9.00
CA ARG A 291 -17.31 25.89 7.59
C ARG A 291 -16.07 26.10 6.72
N THR A 292 -15.34 27.19 6.90
CA THR A 292 -14.10 27.45 6.14
C THR A 292 -13.03 26.40 6.44
N PHE A 293 -12.83 26.06 7.72
CA PHE A 293 -11.86 25.03 8.10
C PHE A 293 -12.22 23.65 7.52
N GLY A 294 -13.50 23.25 7.61
CA GLY A 294 -13.97 22.00 7.01
C GLY A 294 -13.83 21.98 5.49
N ALA A 295 -14.11 23.10 4.80
CA ALA A 295 -13.92 23.20 3.36
C ALA A 295 -12.43 23.09 2.96
N LEU A 296 -11.54 23.75 3.71
CA LEU A 296 -10.09 23.65 3.48
C LEU A 296 -9.59 22.21 3.68
N PHE A 297 -10.02 21.55 4.76
CA PHE A 297 -9.67 20.15 5.03
C PHE A 297 -10.16 19.19 3.93
N MET A 298 -11.39 19.37 3.45
CA MET A 298 -11.90 18.55 2.33
C MET A 298 -11.13 18.83 1.04
N TRP A 299 -10.80 20.09 0.77
CA TRP A 299 -10.02 20.47 -0.40
C TRP A 299 -8.61 19.86 -0.36
N THR A 300 -7.90 19.95 0.76
CA THR A 300 -6.55 19.36 0.89
C THR A 300 -6.57 17.84 0.75
N PHE A 301 -7.59 17.16 1.30
CA PHE A 301 -7.78 15.72 1.12
C PHE A 301 -7.96 15.34 -0.36
N PHE A 302 -8.83 16.03 -1.08
CA PHE A 302 -9.10 15.73 -2.50
C PHE A 302 -7.95 16.12 -3.43
N VAL A 303 -7.24 17.21 -3.14
CA VAL A 303 -5.98 17.55 -3.83
C VAL A 303 -4.95 16.46 -3.60
N GLY A 304 -4.79 15.97 -2.36
CA GLY A 304 -3.91 14.86 -2.03
C GLY A 304 -4.25 13.59 -2.83
N LEU A 305 -5.53 13.23 -2.92
CA LEU A 305 -5.97 12.10 -3.76
C LEU A 305 -5.58 12.30 -5.23
N PHE A 306 -5.82 13.49 -5.78
CA PHE A 306 -5.47 13.80 -7.16
C PHE A 306 -3.94 13.75 -7.40
N THR A 307 -3.12 14.27 -6.49
CA THR A 307 -1.66 14.31 -6.65
C THR A 307 -1.00 12.95 -6.54
N LEU A 308 -1.62 11.97 -5.86
CA LEU A 308 -1.10 10.60 -5.82
C LEU A 308 -1.03 9.94 -7.21
N VAL A 309 -1.93 10.33 -8.14
CA VAL A 309 -1.96 9.76 -9.50
C VAL A 309 -0.70 10.12 -10.30
N PRO A 310 -0.37 11.41 -10.56
CA PRO A 310 0.86 11.75 -11.27
C PRO A 310 2.11 11.32 -10.51
N LEU A 311 2.12 11.35 -9.18
CA LEU A 311 3.24 10.83 -8.40
C LEU A 311 3.46 9.33 -8.66
N GLY A 312 2.39 8.53 -8.75
CA GLY A 312 2.49 7.11 -9.09
C GLY A 312 2.97 6.86 -10.52
N ILE A 313 2.48 7.65 -11.49
CA ILE A 313 2.84 7.48 -12.91
C ILE A 313 4.28 7.90 -13.18
N PHE A 314 4.68 9.08 -12.71
CA PHE A 314 6.00 9.64 -13.00
C PHE A 314 7.06 9.23 -11.97
N GLY A 315 6.76 9.34 -10.68
CA GLY A 315 7.71 9.03 -9.61
C GLY A 315 7.71 7.56 -9.18
N GLY A 316 6.63 6.81 -9.41
CA GLY A 316 6.49 5.42 -9.01
C GLY A 316 7.60 4.51 -9.57
N PRO A 317 7.83 4.48 -10.90
CA PRO A 317 8.90 3.70 -11.50
C PRO A 317 10.27 3.97 -10.90
N GLU A 318 10.61 5.23 -10.66
CA GLU A 318 11.91 5.66 -10.15
C GLU A 318 12.13 5.28 -8.69
N ILE A 319 11.10 5.48 -7.85
CA ILE A 319 11.12 5.07 -6.45
C ILE A 319 11.25 3.55 -6.35
N ALA A 320 10.53 2.81 -7.19
CA ALA A 320 10.59 1.36 -7.24
C ALA A 320 11.95 0.87 -7.74
N TRP A 321 12.50 1.48 -8.79
CA TRP A 321 13.85 1.21 -9.29
C TRP A 321 14.91 1.41 -8.22
N TYR A 322 14.87 2.56 -7.52
CA TYR A 322 15.79 2.83 -6.41
C TYR A 322 15.67 1.77 -5.31
N ARG A 323 14.46 1.39 -4.92
CA ARG A 323 14.23 0.34 -3.91
C ARG A 323 14.72 -1.03 -4.35
N GLN A 324 14.63 -1.34 -5.64
CA GLN A 324 15.11 -2.57 -6.23
C GLN A 324 16.66 -2.60 -6.26
N MET A 325 17.29 -1.49 -6.66
CA MET A 325 18.74 -1.42 -6.90
C MET A 325 19.56 -1.06 -5.66
N LYS A 326 19.00 -0.40 -4.64
CA LYS A 326 19.78 0.10 -3.48
C LYS A 326 20.61 -0.98 -2.76
N ASP A 327 20.11 -2.21 -2.72
CA ASP A 327 20.75 -3.33 -2.01
C ASP A 327 21.55 -4.24 -2.95
N SER A 328 21.57 -3.93 -4.26
CA SER A 328 22.16 -4.76 -5.33
C SER A 328 23.65 -5.00 -5.16
N CYS A 329 24.32 -4.22 -4.33
CA CYS A 329 25.75 -4.35 -4.10
C CYS A 329 26.11 -4.61 -2.64
N SER A 330 25.14 -5.07 -1.85
CA SER A 330 25.38 -5.53 -0.48
C SER A 330 26.33 -6.74 -0.50
N GLY A 331 27.47 -6.64 0.20
CA GLY A 331 28.50 -7.69 0.22
C GLY A 331 29.51 -7.65 -0.94
N LEU A 332 29.35 -6.71 -1.87
CA LEU A 332 30.33 -6.41 -2.91
C LEU A 332 30.93 -5.05 -2.56
N ASN A 333 32.15 -4.99 -2.02
CA ASN A 333 32.70 -3.75 -1.44
C ASN A 333 33.49 -2.91 -2.45
N VAL A 334 33.77 -3.43 -3.64
CA VAL A 334 34.46 -2.68 -4.69
C VAL A 334 33.43 -2.09 -5.67
N ARG A 335 33.63 -0.84 -6.09
CA ARG A 335 32.76 -0.07 -6.98
C ARG A 335 33.55 0.40 -8.19
N ALA A 336 33.20 -0.06 -9.38
CA ALA A 336 33.77 0.39 -10.64
C ALA A 336 32.74 1.24 -11.40
N SER A 337 32.98 2.54 -11.51
CA SER A 337 32.08 3.46 -12.24
C SER A 337 32.28 3.34 -13.75
N MET A 338 31.25 2.91 -14.49
CA MET A 338 31.29 2.74 -15.95
C MET A 338 30.81 3.95 -16.75
N ASP A 339 30.15 4.93 -16.12
CA ASP A 339 29.64 6.14 -16.78
C ASP A 339 30.21 7.42 -16.14
N GLY A 340 31.54 7.51 -16.00
CA GLY A 340 32.23 8.63 -15.34
C GLY A 340 31.73 10.05 -15.76
N ALA A 341 32.03 11.06 -14.92
CA ALA A 341 31.41 12.39 -14.86
C ALA A 341 31.17 13.20 -16.17
N TRP A 342 31.78 12.83 -17.30
CA TRP A 342 31.65 13.50 -18.60
C TRP A 342 30.73 12.78 -19.62
N GLY A 343 30.24 11.57 -19.32
CA GLY A 343 29.49 10.74 -20.28
C GLY A 343 28.04 11.17 -20.55
N ARG A 344 27.41 11.98 -19.69
CA ARG A 344 25.96 12.27 -19.76
C ARG A 344 25.55 13.23 -20.87
N LEU A 345 26.46 14.04 -21.41
CA LEU A 345 26.13 15.07 -22.40
C LEU A 345 26.42 14.66 -23.85
N ALA A 346 27.11 13.54 -24.09
CA ALA A 346 27.64 13.18 -25.41
C ALA A 346 27.13 11.85 -25.99
N GLY A 347 26.28 11.08 -25.29
CA GLY A 347 25.74 9.80 -25.79
C GLY A 347 26.82 8.76 -26.14
N ARG A 348 27.99 8.82 -25.50
CA ARG A 348 29.15 7.97 -25.77
C ARG A 348 29.54 7.16 -24.53
N PRO A 349 30.05 5.93 -24.69
CA PRO A 349 30.48 5.10 -23.57
C PRO A 349 31.67 5.74 -22.86
N ALA A 350 31.72 5.63 -21.53
CA ALA A 350 32.90 6.02 -20.79
C ALA A 350 34.02 5.01 -21.06
N THR A 351 35.17 5.53 -21.45
CA THR A 351 36.43 4.79 -21.65
C THR A 351 37.39 4.97 -20.48
N ARG A 352 37.00 5.78 -19.49
CA ARG A 352 37.66 5.96 -18.20
C ARG A 352 36.75 5.40 -17.13
N PHE A 353 37.29 4.49 -16.34
CA PHE A 353 36.61 3.83 -15.23
C PHE A 353 37.32 4.18 -13.94
N VAL A 354 36.54 4.43 -12.89
CA VAL A 354 37.06 4.73 -11.56
C VAL A 354 36.65 3.61 -10.63
N VAL A 355 37.62 2.92 -10.06
CA VAL A 355 37.43 1.78 -9.17
C VAL A 355 37.80 2.19 -7.75
N ARG A 356 36.91 1.90 -6.81
CA ARG A 356 37.08 2.27 -5.41
C ARG A 356 36.64 1.14 -4.50
N GLU A 357 37.45 0.84 -3.49
CA GLU A 357 37.07 -0.06 -2.40
C GLU A 357 36.41 0.72 -1.26
N LEU A 358 35.29 0.20 -0.75
CA LEU A 358 34.53 0.80 0.34
C LEU A 358 35.07 0.32 1.69
N GLY A 359 35.29 1.26 2.62
CA GLY A 359 35.68 0.95 4.01
C GLY A 359 37.18 1.05 4.31
N THR A 360 38.02 1.28 3.29
CA THR A 360 39.45 1.54 3.46
C THR A 360 39.69 3.04 3.70
N PRO A 361 40.38 3.44 4.79
CA PRO A 361 40.52 4.85 5.20
C PRO A 361 41.40 5.71 4.28
N GLU A 362 42.10 5.11 3.31
CA GLU A 362 43.12 5.80 2.50
C GLU A 362 43.18 5.31 1.04
N SER A 363 42.07 4.84 0.46
CA SER A 363 42.05 4.41 -0.95
C SER A 363 42.12 5.63 -1.87
N THR A 364 43.23 5.74 -2.61
CA THR A 364 43.25 6.44 -3.89
C THR A 364 42.25 5.75 -4.81
N ASP A 365 41.48 6.55 -5.55
CA ASP A 365 40.60 6.03 -6.58
C ASP A 365 41.48 5.44 -7.70
N ASP A 366 41.31 4.14 -7.99
CA ASP A 366 42.05 3.46 -9.03
C ASP A 366 41.46 3.79 -10.40
N GLU A 367 42.28 4.24 -11.34
CA GLU A 367 41.80 4.63 -12.67
C GLU A 367 42.16 3.58 -13.71
N TYR A 368 41.17 3.20 -14.52
CA TYR A 368 41.35 2.29 -15.63
C TYR A 368 40.90 2.94 -16.94
N TYR A 369 41.64 2.67 -18.00
CA TYR A 369 41.41 3.24 -19.32
C TYR A 369 41.24 2.14 -20.35
N LEU A 370 40.14 2.18 -21.11
CA LEU A 370 39.84 1.24 -22.19
C LEU A 370 40.01 1.92 -23.54
N SER A 371 40.87 1.38 -24.40
CA SER A 371 40.97 1.81 -25.80
C SER A 371 41.04 0.64 -26.78
N ALA A 372 40.54 0.85 -27.99
CA ALA A 372 40.74 -0.07 -29.11
C ALA A 372 42.15 0.11 -29.68
N ARG A 373 42.82 -1.01 -29.97
CA ARG A 373 44.22 -1.09 -30.39
C ARG A 373 44.35 -1.97 -31.63
N VAL A 374 45.33 -1.63 -32.46
CA VAL A 374 45.75 -2.42 -33.61
C VAL A 374 47.24 -2.70 -33.46
N ALA A 375 47.64 -3.97 -33.52
CA ALA A 375 49.05 -4.32 -33.47
C ALA A 375 49.77 -3.78 -34.72
N PRO A 376 50.99 -3.22 -34.59
CA PRO A 376 51.75 -2.73 -35.72
C PRO A 376 52.26 -3.92 -36.56
N THR A 377 51.55 -4.26 -37.62
CA THR A 377 51.95 -5.27 -38.60
C THR A 377 51.83 -4.68 -40.00
N SER A 378 52.70 -5.14 -40.92
CA SER A 378 52.74 -4.64 -42.31
C SER A 378 51.53 -5.10 -43.14
N ASN A 379 50.83 -6.14 -42.70
CA ASN A 379 49.67 -6.72 -43.37
C ASN A 379 48.54 -6.92 -42.36
N ILE A 380 47.32 -6.56 -42.73
CA ILE A 380 46.12 -6.90 -41.97
C ILE A 380 45.95 -8.42 -42.02
N SER A 381 46.00 -9.08 -40.86
CA SER A 381 45.69 -10.50 -40.70
C SER A 381 44.60 -10.69 -39.64
N ASP A 382 43.98 -11.86 -39.64
CA ASP A 382 43.03 -12.26 -38.59
C ASP A 382 43.76 -12.95 -37.41
N ASP A 383 45.08 -12.73 -37.27
CA ASP A 383 45.87 -13.35 -36.22
C ASP A 383 45.45 -12.84 -34.83
N SER A 384 45.64 -13.70 -33.82
CA SER A 384 45.35 -13.36 -32.43
C SER A 384 46.05 -12.07 -31.98
N PHE A 385 45.30 -11.19 -31.33
CA PHE A 385 45.71 -9.88 -30.85
C PHE A 385 46.19 -8.91 -31.95
N GLN A 386 45.78 -9.11 -33.22
CA GLN A 386 45.92 -8.08 -34.24
C GLN A 386 44.99 -6.89 -33.98
N TYR A 387 43.75 -7.16 -33.56
CA TYR A 387 42.76 -6.18 -33.13
C TYR A 387 42.28 -6.54 -31.73
N PHE A 388 42.45 -5.63 -30.77
CA PHE A 388 42.10 -5.90 -29.38
C PHE A 388 41.70 -4.64 -28.64
N HIS A 389 41.00 -4.79 -27.52
CA HIS A 389 40.74 -3.71 -26.58
C HIS A 389 41.68 -3.86 -25.39
N ARG A 390 42.38 -2.79 -25.02
CA ARG A 390 43.26 -2.77 -23.85
C ARG A 390 42.60 -2.01 -22.72
N LEU A 391 42.40 -2.68 -21.59
CA LEU A 391 42.10 -2.07 -20.30
C LEU A 391 43.41 -1.94 -19.50
N SER A 392 43.91 -0.72 -19.30
CA SER A 392 45.14 -0.48 -18.53
C SER A 392 44.84 0.25 -17.22
N TYR A 393 45.50 -0.19 -16.14
CA TYR A 393 45.49 0.49 -14.84
C TYR A 393 46.47 1.67 -14.82
N VAL A 394 46.12 2.72 -14.07
CA VAL A 394 46.96 3.87 -13.77
C VAL A 394 47.01 4.05 -12.25
N GLY A 395 48.16 3.77 -11.65
CA GLY A 395 48.40 3.97 -10.23
C GLY A 395 49.84 3.64 -9.80
N TYR A 396 50.08 3.62 -8.49
CA TYR A 396 51.44 3.67 -7.91
C TYR A 396 52.12 2.29 -7.75
N GLU A 397 51.36 1.19 -7.74
CA GLU A 397 51.89 -0.16 -7.52
C GLU A 397 51.44 -1.11 -8.65
N THR A 398 52.36 -1.93 -9.16
CA THR A 398 52.21 -2.93 -10.26
C THR A 398 51.21 -2.59 -11.35
N ILE A 399 51.71 -2.23 -12.53
CA ILE A 399 50.89 -1.72 -13.62
C ILE A 399 50.42 -2.89 -14.47
N TYR A 400 49.16 -3.27 -14.31
CA TYR A 400 48.54 -4.34 -15.09
C TYR A 400 47.77 -3.79 -16.29
N ALA A 401 47.73 -4.56 -17.37
CA ALA A 401 46.81 -4.37 -18.47
C ALA A 401 46.17 -5.70 -18.89
N VAL A 402 44.91 -5.62 -19.32
CA VAL A 402 44.18 -6.74 -19.92
C VAL A 402 43.88 -6.41 -21.36
N ASP A 403 44.41 -7.22 -22.28
CA ASP A 403 44.03 -7.16 -23.69
C ASP A 403 42.93 -8.19 -23.95
N VAL A 404 41.85 -7.75 -24.59
CA VAL A 404 40.71 -8.57 -24.99
C VAL A 404 40.58 -8.56 -26.51
N ASP A 405 40.79 -9.72 -27.13
CA ASP A 405 40.56 -9.98 -28.54
C ASP A 405 39.17 -10.63 -28.69
N ILE A 406 38.18 -9.81 -29.02
CA ILE A 406 36.79 -10.24 -29.21
C ILE A 406 36.67 -11.22 -30.40
N PRO A 407 37.19 -10.91 -31.61
CA PRO A 407 37.09 -11.82 -32.76
C PRO A 407 37.62 -13.24 -32.50
N ASN A 408 38.77 -13.36 -31.83
CA ASN A 408 39.38 -14.66 -31.55
C ASN A 408 38.93 -15.26 -30.21
N HIS A 409 38.12 -14.56 -29.43
CA HIS A 409 37.66 -14.96 -28.10
C HIS A 409 38.80 -15.26 -27.12
N GLN A 410 39.82 -14.40 -27.12
CA GLN A 410 41.02 -14.56 -26.30
C GLN A 410 41.26 -13.35 -25.43
N TYR A 411 41.90 -13.58 -24.28
CA TYR A 411 42.39 -12.51 -23.43
C TYR A 411 43.81 -12.78 -22.96
N ARG A 412 44.52 -11.72 -22.59
CA ARG A 412 45.83 -11.83 -21.93
C ARG A 412 46.00 -10.75 -20.88
N ILE A 413 46.66 -11.12 -19.79
CA ILE A 413 47.08 -10.22 -18.72
C ILE A 413 48.54 -9.90 -18.93
N LEU A 414 48.87 -8.62 -18.85
CA LEU A 414 50.19 -8.07 -19.06
C LEU A 414 50.65 -7.35 -17.80
N ASN A 415 51.92 -7.53 -17.45
CA ASN A 415 52.63 -6.65 -16.54
C ASN A 415 53.36 -5.59 -17.37
N LEU A 416 53.17 -4.32 -17.02
CA LEU A 416 53.78 -3.18 -17.70
C LEU A 416 54.92 -2.63 -16.87
N ASP A 417 56.02 -2.24 -17.53
CA ASP A 417 57.18 -1.61 -16.89
C ASP A 417 56.90 -0.17 -16.44
N LYS A 418 55.97 0.52 -17.11
CA LYS A 418 55.56 1.91 -16.84
C LYS A 418 54.08 2.15 -17.17
N GLU A 419 53.56 3.31 -16.77
CA GLU A 419 52.17 3.71 -17.04
C GLU A 419 51.88 3.72 -18.54
N ASP A 420 50.76 3.13 -18.96
CA ASP A 420 50.32 3.12 -20.37
C ASP A 420 49.69 4.46 -20.78
N THR A 421 50.53 5.50 -20.80
CA THR A 421 50.13 6.87 -21.19
C THR A 421 49.57 6.91 -22.62
N ALA A 422 50.05 6.03 -23.50
CA ALA A 422 49.53 5.83 -24.85
C ALA A 422 48.07 5.35 -24.83
N ASN A 423 47.76 4.30 -24.07
CA ASN A 423 46.39 3.79 -23.93
C ASN A 423 45.48 4.82 -23.25
N ARG A 424 45.96 5.51 -22.21
CA ARG A 424 45.22 6.59 -21.54
C ARG A 424 44.83 7.72 -22.49
N TRP A 425 45.76 8.18 -23.33
CA TRP A 425 45.47 9.21 -24.32
C TRP A 425 44.50 8.70 -25.39
N LEU A 426 44.68 7.48 -25.90
CA LEU A 426 43.75 6.89 -26.87
C LEU A 426 42.33 6.74 -26.31
N ALA A 427 42.21 6.25 -25.08
CA ALA A 427 40.94 6.05 -24.38
C ALA A 427 40.23 7.39 -24.12
N TYR A 428 40.94 8.38 -23.57
CA TYR A 428 40.33 9.56 -22.97
C TYR A 428 40.87 10.89 -23.51
N GLY A 429 42.20 11.06 -23.56
CA GLY A 429 42.83 12.33 -23.97
C GLY A 429 42.46 12.79 -25.38
N SER A 430 42.57 11.89 -26.36
CA SER A 430 42.23 12.14 -27.77
C SER A 430 40.81 12.66 -27.98
N ARG A 431 39.88 12.26 -27.10
CA ARG A 431 38.47 12.66 -27.15
C ARG A 431 38.27 14.06 -26.60
N GLN A 432 38.99 14.45 -25.54
CA GLN A 432 38.98 15.82 -25.03
C GLN A 432 39.50 16.80 -26.09
N ASP A 433 40.57 16.42 -26.80
CA ASP A 433 41.19 17.25 -27.83
C ASP A 433 40.28 17.43 -29.06
N SER A 434 39.52 16.40 -29.43
CA SER A 434 38.59 16.44 -30.58
C SER A 434 37.42 17.43 -30.42
N GLY A 435 37.08 17.84 -29.20
CA GLY A 435 36.03 18.82 -28.93
C GLY A 435 36.40 20.27 -29.27
N PHE A 436 37.69 20.57 -29.47
CA PHE A 436 38.21 21.93 -29.68
C PHE A 436 38.61 22.23 -31.14
N GLY A 437 38.14 21.43 -32.11
CA GLY A 437 38.17 21.79 -33.54
C GLY A 437 39.54 21.73 -34.23
N THR A 438 40.60 21.27 -33.57
CA THR A 438 41.89 20.99 -34.22
C THR A 438 42.45 19.66 -33.73
N PHE A 439 42.59 18.68 -34.63
CA PHE A 439 43.42 17.51 -34.37
C PHE A 439 44.87 17.99 -34.29
N GLN A 440 45.34 18.31 -33.09
CA GLN A 440 46.77 18.46 -32.86
C GLN A 440 47.43 17.10 -33.11
N MET A 441 48.62 17.11 -33.71
CA MET A 441 49.40 15.89 -34.01
C MET A 441 49.36 14.93 -32.82
N LYS A 442 49.15 13.63 -33.09
CA LYS A 442 49.23 12.57 -32.08
C LYS A 442 50.53 12.78 -31.29
N PRO A 443 50.48 13.01 -29.97
CA PRO A 443 51.68 13.20 -29.18
C PRO A 443 52.57 11.96 -29.33
N ILE A 444 53.89 12.17 -29.35
CA ILE A 444 54.86 11.07 -29.32
C ILE A 444 54.75 10.47 -27.92
N LEU A 445 53.98 9.40 -27.79
CA LEU A 445 53.79 8.65 -26.55
C LEU A 445 54.60 7.36 -26.66
N GLU A 446 55.47 7.14 -25.67
CA GLU A 446 56.22 5.88 -25.58
C GLU A 446 55.33 4.77 -25.07
N GLU A 447 55.30 3.64 -25.77
CA GLU A 447 54.58 2.46 -25.29
C GLU A 447 55.36 1.74 -24.18
N PRO A 448 54.68 1.22 -23.14
CA PRO A 448 55.32 0.40 -22.13
C PRO A 448 55.78 -0.96 -22.69
N GLN A 449 56.87 -1.49 -22.15
CA GLN A 449 57.23 -2.88 -22.34
C GLN A 449 56.24 -3.77 -21.59
N ALA A 450 55.67 -4.74 -22.30
CA ALA A 450 54.65 -5.62 -21.75
C ALA A 450 55.16 -7.06 -21.61
N THR A 451 55.10 -7.61 -20.40
CA THR A 451 55.39 -9.03 -20.14
C THR A 451 54.08 -9.78 -19.93
N SER A 452 53.84 -10.84 -20.71
CA SER A 452 52.63 -11.65 -20.58
C SER A 452 52.67 -12.47 -19.29
N LEU A 453 51.70 -12.25 -18.41
CA LEU A 453 51.53 -13.00 -17.16
C LEU A 453 50.62 -14.21 -17.34
N ARG A 454 49.51 -14.03 -18.05
CA ARG A 454 48.49 -15.06 -18.27
C ARG A 454 47.82 -14.88 -19.62
N ARG A 455 47.36 -15.97 -20.21
CA ARG A 455 46.48 -15.98 -21.39
C ARG A 455 45.37 -16.99 -21.16
N GLY A 456 44.20 -16.69 -21.70
CA GLY A 456 43.05 -17.59 -21.63
C GLY A 456 42.09 -17.32 -22.78
N ASN A 457 41.08 -18.19 -22.86
CA ASN A 457 40.03 -18.11 -23.86
C ASN A 457 38.69 -17.89 -23.17
N PHE A 458 37.73 -17.37 -23.90
CA PHE A 458 36.35 -17.30 -23.47
C PHE A 458 35.41 -17.79 -24.57
N SER A 459 34.17 -18.13 -24.24
CA SER A 459 33.21 -18.61 -25.25
C SER A 459 32.66 -17.46 -26.09
N ALA A 460 32.24 -17.78 -27.31
CA ALA A 460 31.52 -16.85 -28.17
C ALA A 460 30.18 -16.41 -27.55
N VAL A 461 29.72 -15.23 -27.96
CA VAL A 461 28.40 -14.69 -27.59
C VAL A 461 27.62 -14.33 -28.84
N ASP A 462 26.40 -14.85 -28.89
CA ASP A 462 25.42 -14.61 -29.95
C ASP A 462 23.99 -14.81 -29.39
N SER A 463 22.98 -14.73 -30.25
CA SER A 463 21.58 -14.87 -29.84
C SER A 463 21.21 -16.27 -29.32
N ALA A 464 21.97 -17.32 -29.69
CA ALA A 464 21.83 -18.68 -29.19
C ALA A 464 22.70 -18.94 -27.94
N HIS A 465 23.86 -18.28 -27.84
CA HIS A 465 24.82 -18.36 -26.76
C HIS A 465 24.86 -17.04 -26.01
N GLN A 466 23.88 -16.82 -25.14
CA GLN A 466 23.71 -15.52 -24.49
C GLN A 466 24.77 -15.22 -23.41
N SER A 467 25.47 -16.24 -22.89
CA SER A 467 26.41 -16.12 -21.78
C SER A 467 27.84 -16.44 -22.19
N VAL A 468 28.82 -15.78 -21.58
CA VAL A 468 30.25 -16.04 -21.79
C VAL A 468 30.80 -16.90 -20.67
N LEU A 469 31.47 -17.99 -21.03
CA LEU A 469 32.26 -18.83 -20.14
C LEU A 469 33.74 -18.46 -20.25
N ILE A 470 34.40 -18.27 -19.12
CA ILE A 470 35.85 -18.06 -19.03
C ILE A 470 36.42 -19.28 -18.30
N ASP A 471 36.70 -20.33 -19.07
CA ASP A 471 36.99 -21.67 -18.56
C ASP A 471 38.15 -21.70 -17.56
N ASP A 472 39.24 -20.99 -17.87
CA ASP A 472 40.45 -21.05 -17.07
C ASP A 472 40.33 -20.30 -15.73
N LEU A 473 39.34 -19.42 -15.59
CA LEU A 473 39.01 -18.72 -14.34
C LEU A 473 37.81 -19.33 -13.62
N ASN A 474 37.13 -20.33 -14.21
CA ASN A 474 35.85 -20.85 -13.74
C ASN A 474 34.82 -19.73 -13.50
N LEU A 475 34.74 -18.78 -14.44
CA LEU A 475 33.81 -17.66 -14.36
C LEU A 475 32.80 -17.68 -15.50
N VAL A 476 31.60 -17.20 -15.21
CA VAL A 476 30.50 -17.07 -16.18
C VAL A 476 29.94 -15.66 -16.14
N ILE A 477 29.86 -15.00 -17.29
CA ILE A 477 29.13 -13.75 -17.48
C ILE A 477 27.76 -14.10 -18.08
N ILE A 478 26.70 -13.90 -17.31
CA ILE A 478 25.34 -14.27 -17.73
C ILE A 478 24.74 -13.21 -18.63
N ASP A 479 24.10 -13.64 -19.70
CA ASP A 479 23.29 -12.82 -20.60
C ASP A 479 24.04 -11.57 -21.10
N LEU A 480 25.32 -11.76 -21.46
CA LEU A 480 26.12 -10.73 -22.09
C LEU A 480 25.55 -10.34 -23.47
N TRP A 481 24.91 -11.28 -24.18
CA TRP A 481 24.19 -10.93 -25.41
C TRP A 481 23.05 -9.95 -25.13
N GLY A 482 22.14 -10.24 -24.18
CA GLY A 482 21.06 -9.33 -23.81
C GLY A 482 21.58 -7.98 -23.32
N PHE A 483 22.68 -7.96 -22.58
CA PHE A 483 23.40 -6.75 -22.23
C PHE A 483 23.80 -5.97 -23.49
N ILE A 484 24.45 -6.58 -24.48
CA ILE A 484 24.89 -5.94 -25.73
C ILE A 484 23.71 -5.44 -26.56
N ASP A 485 22.67 -6.27 -26.69
CA ASP A 485 21.55 -6.11 -27.59
C ASP A 485 20.51 -5.10 -27.10
N ASN A 486 20.22 -5.09 -25.80
CA ASN A 486 19.17 -4.26 -25.21
C ASN A 486 19.71 -3.43 -24.05
N CYS A 487 19.72 -2.10 -24.23
CA CYS A 487 20.24 -1.16 -23.25
C CYS A 487 19.48 -1.20 -21.91
N ASN A 488 18.22 -1.66 -21.93
CA ASN A 488 17.42 -1.83 -20.70
C ASN A 488 17.93 -2.98 -19.82
N LEU A 489 18.69 -3.92 -20.38
CA LEU A 489 19.27 -5.06 -19.67
C LEU A 489 20.66 -4.74 -19.09
N GLU A 490 21.28 -3.61 -19.45
CA GLU A 490 22.60 -3.22 -18.92
C GLU A 490 22.70 -3.29 -17.39
N PRO A 491 21.71 -2.85 -16.60
CA PRO A 491 21.80 -2.87 -15.14
C PRO A 491 21.73 -4.28 -14.51
N PHE A 492 21.44 -5.32 -15.29
CA PHE A 492 21.10 -6.66 -14.79
C PHE A 492 22.18 -7.72 -15.05
N LEU A 493 23.30 -7.35 -15.66
CA LEU A 493 24.43 -8.24 -15.93
C LEU A 493 25.07 -8.75 -14.63
N ARG A 494 25.42 -10.04 -14.60
CA ARG A 494 26.02 -10.70 -13.43
C ARG A 494 27.13 -11.66 -13.85
N VAL A 495 28.11 -11.81 -12.96
CA VAL A 495 29.24 -12.71 -13.12
C VAL A 495 29.31 -13.65 -11.93
N PHE A 496 29.37 -14.95 -12.22
CA PHE A 496 29.35 -16.02 -11.22
C PHE A 496 30.65 -16.81 -11.21
N ASP A 497 31.07 -17.22 -10.02
CA ASP A 497 32.07 -18.27 -9.83
C ASP A 497 31.39 -19.64 -9.92
N VAL A 498 31.87 -20.48 -10.83
CA VAL A 498 31.34 -21.84 -11.09
C VAL A 498 32.25 -22.97 -10.60
N THR A 499 33.32 -22.67 -9.86
CA THR A 499 34.33 -23.64 -9.38
C THR A 499 33.71 -24.84 -8.63
N ASP A 500 32.68 -24.61 -7.81
CA ASP A 500 32.07 -25.65 -6.95
C ASP A 500 30.84 -26.36 -7.56
N LYS A 501 30.39 -25.97 -8.75
CA LYS A 501 29.13 -26.49 -9.34
C LYS A 501 29.38 -27.10 -10.71
N LYS A 502 28.96 -28.37 -10.85
CA LYS A 502 29.15 -29.18 -12.08
C LYS A 502 28.34 -28.75 -13.31
N ARG A 503 27.71 -27.57 -13.37
CA ARG A 503 27.11 -26.99 -14.61
C ARG A 503 26.51 -25.59 -14.41
N PHE A 504 26.50 -24.84 -15.51
CA PHE A 504 25.73 -23.61 -15.77
C PHE A 504 24.25 -23.72 -15.34
N ASP A 505 23.66 -24.92 -15.44
CA ASP A 505 22.23 -25.18 -15.23
C ASP A 505 21.72 -24.86 -13.81
N LEU A 506 22.61 -24.72 -12.83
CA LEU A 506 22.28 -24.45 -11.42
C LEU A 506 22.45 -22.98 -11.02
N ILE A 507 22.68 -22.10 -11.99
CA ILE A 507 22.81 -20.67 -11.77
C ILE A 507 21.40 -20.04 -11.75
N PRO A 508 21.06 -19.21 -10.75
CA PRO A 508 19.75 -18.57 -10.69
C PRO A 508 19.63 -17.50 -11.78
N TRP A 509 18.82 -17.80 -12.81
CA TRP A 509 18.55 -16.90 -13.93
C TRP A 509 17.71 -15.68 -13.54
N GLU A 510 16.88 -15.81 -12.50
CA GLU A 510 16.11 -14.69 -11.96
C GLU A 510 17.02 -13.67 -11.28
N TRP A 511 16.78 -12.39 -11.57
CA TRP A 511 17.52 -11.30 -10.96
C TRP A 511 16.97 -10.97 -9.58
N THR A 512 17.85 -10.77 -8.61
CA THR A 512 17.48 -10.41 -7.22
C THR A 512 18.14 -9.12 -6.78
N SER A 513 17.48 -8.39 -5.87
CA SER A 513 18.00 -7.15 -5.29
C SER A 513 19.20 -7.36 -4.37
N LYS A 514 19.46 -8.59 -3.92
CA LYS A 514 20.67 -8.93 -3.15
C LYS A 514 21.55 -9.87 -3.98
N PRO A 515 22.88 -9.71 -3.92
CA PRO A 515 23.80 -10.62 -4.59
C PRO A 515 23.68 -12.06 -4.09
N HIS A 516 23.79 -13.01 -5.01
CA HIS A 516 23.98 -14.41 -4.66
C HIS A 516 25.40 -14.63 -4.08
N SER A 517 25.57 -15.63 -3.23
CA SER A 517 26.87 -15.92 -2.57
C SER A 517 27.99 -16.27 -3.55
N GLN A 518 27.65 -16.70 -4.77
CA GLN A 518 28.59 -17.00 -5.85
C GLN A 518 28.76 -15.85 -6.86
N GLU A 519 28.00 -14.76 -6.74
CA GLU A 519 28.19 -13.58 -7.58
C GLU A 519 29.49 -12.87 -7.17
N VAL A 520 30.47 -12.88 -8.07
CA VAL A 520 31.75 -12.17 -7.89
C VAL A 520 31.66 -10.73 -8.38
N MET A 521 30.76 -10.46 -9.33
CA MET A 521 30.61 -9.15 -9.94
C MET A 521 29.20 -9.00 -10.53
N ARG A 522 28.66 -7.78 -10.52
CA ARG A 522 27.41 -7.46 -11.21
C ARG A 522 27.27 -5.97 -11.47
N THR A 523 26.54 -5.62 -12.50
CA THR A 523 26.14 -4.24 -12.75
C THR A 523 25.08 -3.79 -11.75
N ALA A 524 25.05 -2.49 -11.49
CA ALA A 524 24.03 -1.81 -10.71
C ALA A 524 23.84 -0.40 -11.26
N SER A 525 22.59 0.05 -11.35
CA SER A 525 22.29 1.42 -11.74
C SER A 525 21.68 2.21 -10.59
N PHE A 526 22.50 3.07 -9.98
CA PHE A 526 22.11 3.92 -8.87
C PHE A 526 21.73 5.31 -9.36
N GLY A 527 20.44 5.60 -9.50
CA GLY A 527 20.00 6.96 -9.78
C GLY A 527 18.59 7.11 -10.33
N TYR A 528 18.14 8.36 -10.33
CA TYR A 528 16.95 8.84 -11.03
C TYR A 528 17.13 8.57 -12.54
N GLY A 529 16.23 7.81 -13.18
CA GLY A 529 16.23 7.60 -14.64
C GLY A 529 17.36 6.75 -15.24
N ARG A 530 17.91 5.75 -14.52
CA ARG A 530 18.96 4.82 -15.05
C ARG A 530 20.23 5.51 -15.57
N GLN A 531 20.59 6.66 -15.00
CA GLN A 531 21.62 7.57 -15.55
C GLN A 531 23.08 7.22 -15.20
N ARG A 532 23.31 6.12 -14.46
CA ARG A 532 24.66 5.72 -14.04
C ARG A 532 24.73 4.22 -14.04
N LEU A 533 25.66 3.65 -14.79
CA LEU A 533 26.05 2.25 -14.72
C LEU A 533 27.31 2.15 -13.85
N ASP A 534 27.18 1.48 -12.71
CA ASP A 534 28.30 1.07 -11.88
C ASP A 534 28.38 -0.45 -11.90
N MET A 535 29.56 -0.98 -11.63
CA MET A 535 29.76 -2.38 -11.40
C MET A 535 30.24 -2.61 -9.97
N CYS A 536 29.65 -3.59 -9.33
CA CYS A 536 29.93 -3.97 -7.97
C CYS A 536 30.69 -5.27 -7.98
N ILE A 537 31.84 -5.28 -7.30
CA ILE A 537 32.81 -6.35 -7.38
C ILE A 537 33.10 -6.84 -5.96
N ARG A 538 33.23 -8.15 -5.80
CA ARG A 538 33.66 -8.74 -4.55
C ARG A 538 35.15 -8.42 -4.35
N PRO A 539 35.55 -7.88 -3.19
CA PRO A 539 36.96 -7.60 -2.91
C PRO A 539 37.78 -8.88 -3.01
N ALA A 540 39.04 -8.75 -3.39
CA ALA A 540 39.96 -9.85 -3.42
C ALA A 540 40.43 -10.10 -1.98
N GLU A 541 40.33 -11.33 -1.51
CA GLU A 541 40.83 -11.70 -0.19
C GLU A 541 42.35 -11.91 -0.27
N TYR A 542 43.09 -10.81 -0.20
CA TYR A 542 44.55 -10.85 -0.14
C TYR A 542 45.00 -11.24 1.27
N ASN A 543 45.62 -12.41 1.39
CA ASN A 543 46.43 -12.74 2.55
C ASN A 543 47.89 -12.39 2.26
N ALA A 544 48.55 -11.68 3.18
CA ALA A 544 49.94 -11.23 3.04
C ALA A 544 50.98 -12.36 2.83
N THR A 545 50.57 -13.62 2.94
CA THR A 545 51.38 -14.82 2.73
C THR A 545 51.19 -15.45 1.35
N GLN A 546 50.38 -14.88 0.46
CA GLN A 546 50.07 -15.45 -0.85
C GLN A 546 51.26 -15.33 -1.83
N SER A 547 51.41 -16.34 -2.67
CA SER A 547 52.39 -16.35 -3.74
C SER A 547 52.00 -15.38 -4.88
N LEU A 548 52.98 -14.94 -5.68
CA LEU A 548 52.73 -14.08 -6.84
C LEU A 548 51.71 -14.69 -7.82
N GLY A 549 51.67 -16.02 -7.93
CA GLY A 549 50.69 -16.74 -8.76
C GLY A 549 49.26 -16.64 -8.21
N GLU A 550 49.07 -16.72 -6.89
CA GLU A 550 47.76 -16.58 -6.24
C GLU A 550 47.22 -15.15 -6.35
N VAL A 551 48.09 -14.15 -6.16
CA VAL A 551 47.75 -12.74 -6.38
C VAL A 551 47.32 -12.51 -7.84
N THR A 552 48.06 -13.09 -8.79
CA THR A 552 47.73 -12.99 -10.23
C THR A 552 46.38 -13.64 -10.56
N ASP A 553 46.03 -14.76 -9.91
CA ASP A 553 44.72 -15.42 -10.10
C ASP A 553 43.56 -14.56 -9.57
N GLN A 554 43.71 -13.97 -8.38
CA GLN A 554 42.69 -13.09 -7.80
C GLN A 554 42.48 -11.82 -8.65
N VAL A 555 43.56 -11.19 -9.09
CA VAL A 555 43.52 -10.04 -10.01
C VAL A 555 42.84 -10.44 -11.33
N ALA A 556 43.16 -11.61 -11.87
CA ALA A 556 42.54 -12.11 -13.08
C ALA A 556 41.02 -12.28 -12.93
N ARG A 557 40.57 -12.88 -11.82
CA ARG A 557 39.15 -13.11 -11.51
C ARG A 557 38.32 -11.81 -11.41
N GLN A 558 38.96 -10.68 -11.09
CA GLN A 558 38.31 -9.37 -11.05
C GLN A 558 38.43 -8.60 -12.38
N LEU A 559 39.63 -8.48 -12.93
CA LEU A 559 39.88 -7.61 -14.08
C LEU A 559 39.45 -8.20 -15.41
N VAL A 560 39.59 -9.51 -15.62
CA VAL A 560 39.28 -10.16 -16.89
C VAL A 560 37.79 -10.07 -17.25
N PRO A 561 36.84 -10.48 -16.39
CA PRO A 561 35.42 -10.34 -16.72
C PRO A 561 35.04 -8.87 -16.93
N PHE A 562 35.59 -7.93 -16.14
CA PHE A 562 35.35 -6.50 -16.34
C PHE A 562 35.85 -6.01 -17.70
N ALA A 563 37.08 -6.36 -18.08
CA ALA A 563 37.67 -5.98 -19.36
C ALA A 563 36.86 -6.53 -20.53
N ILE A 564 36.39 -7.77 -20.45
CA ILE A 564 35.53 -8.38 -21.47
C ILE A 564 34.21 -7.61 -21.60
N ILE A 565 33.52 -7.35 -20.49
CA ILE A 565 32.25 -6.61 -20.48
C ILE A 565 32.44 -5.20 -21.06
N ALA A 566 33.49 -4.50 -20.63
CA ALA A 566 33.80 -3.16 -21.09
C ALA A 566 34.17 -3.13 -22.59
N ALA A 567 34.93 -4.11 -23.07
CA ALA A 567 35.30 -4.25 -24.48
C ALA A 567 34.08 -4.53 -25.37
N TYR A 568 33.19 -5.44 -24.99
CA TYR A 568 31.95 -5.69 -25.73
C TYR A 568 31.04 -4.46 -25.76
N ARG A 569 30.90 -3.76 -24.61
CA ARG A 569 30.17 -2.49 -24.54
C ARG A 569 30.74 -1.47 -25.52
N GLN A 570 32.06 -1.24 -25.49
CA GLN A 570 32.76 -0.29 -26.37
C GLN A 570 32.60 -0.68 -27.85
N ARG A 571 32.75 -1.97 -28.20
CA ARG A 571 32.59 -2.47 -29.56
C ARG A 571 31.18 -2.28 -30.11
N ALA A 572 30.15 -2.47 -29.29
CA ALA A 572 28.76 -2.25 -29.66
C ALA A 572 28.47 -0.77 -29.99
N PHE A 573 29.19 0.17 -29.36
CA PHE A 573 29.14 1.59 -29.74
C PHE A 573 29.93 1.89 -31.01
N GLU A 574 31.14 1.34 -31.17
CA GLU A 574 31.99 1.57 -32.35
C GLU A 574 31.35 1.08 -33.66
N SER A 575 30.61 -0.03 -33.59
CA SER A 575 29.87 -0.61 -34.72
C SER A 575 28.58 0.14 -35.06
N ASN A 576 28.23 1.20 -34.33
CA ASN A 576 26.91 1.86 -34.36
C ASN A 576 25.73 0.91 -34.10
N TYR A 577 25.99 -0.29 -33.57
CA TYR A 577 24.93 -1.22 -33.20
C TYR A 577 24.04 -0.61 -32.11
N ARG A 578 24.61 0.19 -31.21
CA ARG A 578 23.90 0.80 -30.09
C ARG A 578 23.48 2.26 -30.23
N SER A 579 24.12 3.05 -31.09
CA SER A 579 23.80 4.49 -31.23
C SER A 579 22.40 4.78 -31.78
N PHE A 580 21.67 3.74 -32.22
CA PHE A 580 20.26 3.80 -32.64
C PHE A 580 19.27 3.22 -31.62
N HIS A 581 19.75 2.44 -30.64
CA HIS A 581 18.93 1.66 -29.71
C HIS A 581 19.04 2.15 -28.25
N CYS A 582 20.14 2.85 -27.92
CA CYS A 582 20.29 3.73 -26.76
C CYS A 582 20.50 5.17 -27.26
#